data_AF-A0A087UD87-F1
#
_entry.id   AF-A0A087UD87-F1
#
_cell.length_a   1.000
_cell.length_b   1.000
_cell.length_c   1.000
_cell.angle_alpha   90.00
_cell.angle_beta   90.00
_cell.angle_gamma   90.00
#
_symmetry.space_group_name_H-M   'P 1'
#
loop_
_entity.id
_entity.type
_entity.pdbx_description
1 polymer ?
#
loop_
_entity_poly.entity_id
_entity_poly.type
_entity_poly.pdbx_seq_one_letter_code
_entity_poly.pdbx_strand_id
1 'polypeptide(L)'
;MYNFEPDLTYREVFWKVKKDLQKLREKRIWDVTDVHTLKTEQDERYKIVLDVHTRNLYSVLKQAQQIGMMSEHQEYFITSLDLHTVELEDFKYSRANISSLRLIKDRNNDYYRLIDAMQRPPYNYDTGQELRLRA
;
A
#
# COMPACT_ATOMS: atom_id res chain seq x y z
N MET A 1 -3.65 11.11 13.00
CA MET A 1 -3.25 9.75 12.55
C MET A 1 -4.50 8.89 12.63
N TYR A 2 -4.83 8.13 11.58
CA TYR A 2 -6.01 7.27 11.55
C TYR A 2 -5.62 5.86 11.95
N ASN A 3 -6.39 5.22 12.82
CA ASN A 3 -6.11 3.88 13.30
C ASN A 3 -7.11 2.88 12.72
N PHE A 4 -6.63 1.70 12.35
CA PHE A 4 -7.47 0.55 12.04
C PHE A 4 -7.79 -0.17 13.35
N GLU A 5 -8.79 0.35 14.07
CA GLU A 5 -9.31 -0.31 15.27
C GLU A 5 -9.90 -1.68 14.91
N PRO A 6 -9.78 -2.71 15.76
CA PRO A 6 -10.26 -4.07 15.44
C PRO A 6 -11.74 -4.13 15.09
N ASP A 7 -12.51 -3.19 15.64
CA ASP A 7 -13.96 -3.11 15.58
C ASP A 7 -14.44 -2.31 14.35
N LEU A 8 -13.53 -1.59 13.68
CA LEU A 8 -13.83 -0.76 12.52
C LEU A 8 -13.40 -1.44 11.23
N THR A 9 -14.24 -1.34 10.21
CA THR A 9 -13.87 -1.77 8.86
C THR A 9 -12.88 -0.78 8.23
N TYR A 10 -11.97 -1.26 7.37
CA TYR A 10 -11.07 -0.37 6.63
C TYR A 10 -11.84 0.70 5.85
N ARG A 11 -13.00 0.34 5.30
CA ARG A 11 -13.90 1.23 4.57
C ARG A 11 -14.34 2.43 5.41
N GLU A 12 -14.68 2.23 6.68
CA GLU A 12 -15.10 3.32 7.58
C GLU A 12 -13.95 4.27 7.88
N VAL A 13 -12.74 3.72 8.09
CA VAL A 13 -11.54 4.53 8.29
C VAL A 13 -11.25 5.37 7.04
N PHE A 14 -11.23 4.76 5.86
CA PHE A 14 -11.03 5.49 4.61
C PHE A 14 -12.16 6.50 4.32
N TRP A 15 -13.39 6.23 4.76
CA TRP A 15 -14.49 7.20 4.64
C TRP A 15 -14.26 8.43 5.51
N LYS A 16 -13.76 8.25 6.73
CA LYS A 16 -13.34 9.35 7.62
C LYS A 16 -12.22 10.16 6.95
N VAL A 17 -11.18 9.48 6.46
CA VAL A 17 -10.07 10.12 5.71
C VAL A 17 -10.60 10.93 4.54
N LYS A 18 -11.43 10.33 3.67
CA LYS A 18 -11.99 10.97 2.49
C LYS A 18 -12.73 12.27 2.83
N LYS A 19 -13.56 12.25 3.87
CA LYS A 19 -14.31 13.44 4.32
C LYS A 19 -13.39 14.55 4.76
N ASP A 20 -12.34 14.24 5.51
CA ASP A 20 -11.42 15.25 6.01
C ASP A 20 -10.54 15.82 4.89
N LEU A 21 -10.13 15.01 3.92
CA LEU A 21 -9.45 15.49 2.70
C LEU A 21 -10.35 16.43 1.87
N GLN A 22 -11.63 16.10 1.73
CA GLN A 22 -12.58 16.96 1.02
C GLN A 22 -12.72 18.33 1.70
N LYS A 23 -12.84 18.37 3.03
CA LYS A 23 -12.89 19.62 3.80
C LYS A 23 -11.62 20.45 3.63
N LEU A 24 -10.45 19.81 3.63
CA LEU A 24 -9.17 20.50 3.39
C LEU A 24 -9.12 21.12 2.00
N ARG A 25 -9.61 20.41 0.98
CA ARG A 25 -9.73 20.93 -0.39
C ARG A 25 -10.59 22.18 -0.44
N GLU A 26 -11.77 22.11 0.17
CA GLU A 26 -12.71 23.23 0.21
C GLU A 26 -12.08 24.44 0.92
N LYS A 27 -11.47 24.24 2.10
CA LYS A 27 -10.78 25.30 2.84
C LYS A 27 -9.66 25.95 2.02
N ARG A 28 -8.83 25.17 1.34
CA ARG A 28 -7.74 25.68 0.50
C ARG A 28 -8.25 26.50 -0.69
N ILE A 29 -9.42 26.19 -1.23
CA ILE A 29 -10.02 26.99 -2.31
C ILE A 29 -10.39 28.39 -1.80
N TRP A 30 -10.84 28.53 -0.56
CA TRP A 30 -11.25 29.81 0.04
C TRP A 30 -10.07 30.72 0.41
N ASP A 31 -8.90 30.18 0.73
CA ASP A 31 -7.70 30.98 1.06
C ASP A 31 -7.00 31.59 -0.18
N VAL A 32 -7.24 31.07 -1.39
CA VAL A 32 -6.49 31.42 -2.64
C VAL A 32 -7.19 32.50 -3.48
N THR A 33 -7.88 33.46 -2.84
CA THR A 33 -8.52 34.57 -3.57
C THR A 33 -7.50 35.60 -4.10
N ASP A 34 -6.23 35.51 -3.70
CA ASP A 34 -5.13 36.31 -4.27
C ASP A 34 -4.59 35.70 -5.58
N VAL A 35 -4.91 36.39 -6.67
CA VAL A 35 -4.68 36.01 -8.07
C VAL A 35 -3.19 36.14 -8.43
N HIS A 36 -2.30 35.24 -7.98
CA HIS A 36 -1.09 34.92 -8.77
C HIS A 36 -0.29 33.66 -8.41
N THR A 37 -0.63 32.89 -7.37
CA THR A 37 0.20 31.70 -7.09
C THR A 37 -0.18 30.58 -8.05
N LEU A 38 0.70 30.34 -9.03
CA LEU A 38 0.70 29.17 -9.90
C LEU A 38 0.52 27.91 -9.04
N LYS A 39 -0.70 27.42 -8.96
CA LYS A 39 -1.02 26.14 -8.29
C LYS A 39 -0.26 25.07 -9.03
N THR A 40 0.84 24.62 -8.46
CA THR A 40 1.57 23.48 -8.99
C THR A 40 0.64 22.27 -8.82
N GLU A 41 0.43 21.46 -9.86
CA GLU A 41 -0.44 20.26 -9.81
C GLU A 41 -0.08 19.30 -8.65
N GLN A 42 1.17 19.39 -8.17
CA GLN A 42 1.65 18.68 -6.98
C GLN A 42 0.86 18.99 -5.71
N ASP A 43 0.26 20.18 -5.60
CA ASP A 43 -0.49 20.59 -4.42
C ASP A 43 -1.84 19.83 -4.35
N GLU A 44 -2.42 19.36 -5.46
CA GLU A 44 -3.70 18.64 -5.45
C GLU A 44 -3.63 17.16 -5.03
N ARG A 45 -2.43 16.63 -4.76
CA ARG A 45 -2.25 15.21 -4.44
C ARG A 45 -2.18 14.96 -2.94
N TYR A 46 -2.97 14.01 -2.47
CA TYR A 46 -2.99 13.55 -1.09
C TYR A 46 -1.96 12.46 -0.88
N LYS A 47 -0.94 12.76 -0.08
CA LYS A 47 0.11 11.81 0.31
C LYS A 47 -0.38 11.01 1.52
N ILE A 48 -0.52 9.69 1.35
CA ILE A 48 -1.05 8.77 2.36
C ILE A 48 0.03 7.75 2.71
N VAL A 49 0.51 7.78 3.95
CA VAL A 49 1.34 6.70 4.48
C VAL A 49 0.41 5.61 4.99
N LEU A 50 0.54 4.40 4.44
CA LEU A 50 -0.29 3.25 4.78
C LEU A 50 0.56 2.22 5.53
N ASP A 51 0.30 2.13 6.83
CA ASP A 51 0.90 1.13 7.70
C ASP A 51 -0.11 0.02 8.01
N VAL A 52 0.08 -1.13 7.36
CA VAL A 52 -0.74 -2.31 7.56
C VAL A 52 0.04 -3.55 7.17
N HIS A 53 -0.21 -4.66 7.87
CA HIS A 53 0.41 -5.94 7.57
C HIS A 53 0.09 -6.40 6.14
N THR A 54 1.09 -6.98 5.46
CA THR A 54 1.03 -7.49 4.08
C THR A 54 -0.23 -8.29 3.76
N ARG A 55 -0.60 -9.23 4.65
CA ARG A 55 -1.79 -10.10 4.51
C ARG A 55 -3.11 -9.34 4.36
N ASN A 56 -3.16 -8.10 4.85
CA ASN A 56 -4.34 -7.26 4.85
C ASN A 56 -4.32 -6.21 3.72
N LEU A 57 -3.16 -5.94 3.10
CA LEU A 57 -2.99 -4.88 2.10
C LEU A 57 -4.00 -4.97 0.97
N TYR A 58 -4.20 -6.15 0.41
CA TYR A 58 -5.16 -6.35 -0.67
C TYR A 58 -6.58 -5.92 -0.26
N SER A 59 -7.06 -6.36 0.91
CA SER A 59 -8.39 -6.02 1.42
C SER A 59 -8.53 -4.51 1.71
N VAL A 60 -7.50 -3.91 2.29
CA VAL A 60 -7.42 -2.46 2.57
C VAL A 60 -7.51 -1.65 1.28
N LEU A 61 -6.69 -1.97 0.28
CA LEU A 61 -6.68 -1.29 -1.02
C LEU A 61 -8.00 -1.51 -1.77
N LYS A 62 -8.61 -2.69 -1.68
CA LYS A 62 -9.93 -2.97 -2.27
C LYS A 62 -11.01 -2.08 -1.66
N GLN A 63 -11.02 -1.92 -0.35
CA GLN A 63 -11.98 -1.05 0.34
C GLN A 63 -11.72 0.43 0.04
N ALA A 64 -10.45 0.85 -0.07
CA ALA A 64 -10.08 2.19 -0.52
C ALA A 64 -10.61 2.46 -1.95
N GLN A 65 -10.46 1.49 -2.86
CA GLN A 65 -10.96 1.58 -4.23
C GLN A 65 -12.48 1.72 -4.28
N GLN A 66 -13.22 0.92 -3.51
CA GLN A 66 -14.68 0.94 -3.47
C GLN A 66 -15.26 2.31 -3.08
N ILE A 67 -14.53 3.09 -2.28
CA ILE A 67 -14.99 4.43 -1.88
C ILE A 67 -14.35 5.56 -2.68
N GLY A 68 -13.61 5.25 -3.74
CA GLY A 68 -12.96 6.23 -4.61
C GLY A 68 -11.75 6.92 -3.97
N MET A 69 -11.04 6.21 -3.09
CA MET A 69 -9.75 6.65 -2.52
C MET A 69 -8.55 6.03 -3.27
N MET A 70 -8.78 5.47 -4.45
CA MET A 70 -7.73 4.95 -5.35
C MET A 70 -7.89 5.63 -6.71
N SER A 71 -7.42 6.89 -6.80
CA SER A 71 -7.39 7.69 -8.02
C SER A 71 -6.05 8.43 -8.17
N GLU A 72 -5.89 9.15 -9.28
CA GLU A 72 -4.71 9.99 -9.58
C GLU A 72 -4.45 11.10 -8.53
N HIS A 73 -5.39 11.36 -7.62
CA HIS A 73 -5.22 12.34 -6.55
C HIS A 73 -4.61 11.73 -5.28
N GLN A 74 -4.44 10.42 -5.18
CA GLN A 74 -3.81 9.78 -4.03
C GLN A 74 -2.44 9.21 -4.38
N GLU A 75 -1.47 9.51 -3.51
CA GLU A 75 -0.13 8.95 -3.54
C GLU A 75 0.09 8.15 -2.26
N TYR A 76 0.11 6.83 -2.39
CA TYR A 76 0.30 5.89 -1.29
C TYR A 76 1.78 5.58 -1.09
N PHE A 77 2.24 5.66 0.15
CA PHE A 77 3.50 5.06 0.59
C PHE A 77 3.20 3.91 1.55
N ILE A 78 3.44 2.68 1.09
CA ILE A 78 3.20 1.46 1.87
C ILE A 78 4.46 1.12 2.65
N THR A 79 4.34 0.96 3.97
CA THR A 79 5.47 0.67 4.87
C THR A 79 5.94 -0.78 4.78
N SER A 80 5.13 -1.69 4.25
CA SER A 80 5.46 -3.11 4.08
C SER A 80 6.63 -3.31 3.12
N LEU A 81 7.67 -4.03 3.57
CA LEU A 81 8.92 -4.26 2.82
C LEU A 81 8.83 -5.39 1.78
N ASP A 82 7.69 -6.06 1.75
CA ASP A 82 7.38 -7.28 1.01
C ASP A 82 6.16 -7.09 0.09
N LEU A 83 5.78 -5.84 -0.22
CA LEU A 83 4.63 -5.53 -1.11
C LEU A 83 4.69 -6.29 -2.45
N HIS A 84 5.90 -6.56 -2.94
CA HIS A 84 6.14 -7.32 -4.17
C HIS A 84 5.57 -8.76 -4.16
N THR A 85 5.22 -9.29 -3.00
CA THR A 85 4.57 -10.60 -2.85
C THR A 85 3.05 -10.54 -3.00
N VAL A 86 2.47 -9.33 -3.01
CA VAL A 86 1.02 -9.12 -3.13
C VAL A 86 0.65 -8.94 -4.60
N GLU A 87 -0.41 -9.62 -5.04
CA GLU A 87 -0.98 -9.42 -6.37
C GLU A 87 -1.78 -8.11 -6.42
N LEU A 88 -1.25 -7.11 -7.12
CA LEU A 88 -1.85 -5.78 -7.24
C LEU A 88 -2.57 -5.54 -8.57
N GLU A 89 -2.82 -6.60 -9.35
CA GLU A 89 -3.36 -6.53 -10.72
C GLU A 89 -4.71 -5.80 -10.77
N ASP A 90 -5.55 -5.99 -9.74
CA ASP A 90 -6.84 -5.32 -9.56
C ASP A 90 -6.75 -3.78 -9.46
N PHE A 91 -5.58 -3.26 -9.10
CA PHE A 91 -5.35 -1.84 -8.84
C PHE A 91 -4.61 -1.13 -9.98
N LYS A 92 -4.17 -1.84 -11.03
CA LYS A 92 -3.35 -1.28 -12.12
C LYS A 92 -4.00 -0.11 -12.86
N TYR A 93 -5.34 -0.11 -12.95
CA TYR A 93 -6.10 0.94 -13.63
C TYR A 93 -6.63 2.01 -12.66
N SER A 94 -6.28 1.94 -11.37
CA SER A 94 -6.70 2.94 -10.39
C SER A 94 -6.11 4.32 -10.63
N ARG A 95 -5.01 4.42 -11.40
CA ARG A 95 -4.19 5.63 -11.57
C ARG A 95 -3.59 6.19 -10.27
N ALA A 96 -3.80 5.53 -9.14
CA ALA A 96 -3.17 5.91 -7.88
C ALA A 96 -1.68 5.61 -7.93
N ASN A 97 -0.86 6.53 -7.45
CA ASN A 97 0.57 6.30 -7.34
C ASN A 97 0.84 5.50 -6.07
N ILE A 98 1.41 4.32 -6.20
CA ILE A 98 1.75 3.46 -5.07
C ILE A 98 3.27 3.27 -5.04
N SER A 99 3.88 3.69 -3.94
CA SER A 99 5.29 3.52 -3.65
C SER A 99 5.47 2.66 -2.42
N SER A 100 6.56 1.89 -2.37
CA SER A 100 6.93 1.07 -1.22
C SER A 100 8.44 0.84 -1.21
N LEU A 101 8.92 0.21 -0.15
CA LEU A 101 10.27 -0.31 -0.07
C LEU A 101 10.26 -1.81 -0.36
N ARG A 102 11.33 -2.31 -0.97
CA ARG A 102 11.53 -3.74 -1.22
C ARG A 102 12.84 -4.17 -0.59
N LEU A 103 12.78 -5.13 0.33
CA LEU A 103 13.99 -5.66 0.96
C LEU A 103 14.78 -6.58 0.01
N ILE A 104 14.07 -7.38 -0.78
CA ILE A 104 14.66 -8.43 -1.62
C ILE A 104 14.88 -7.91 -3.05
N LYS A 105 16.09 -8.09 -3.60
CA LYS A 105 16.39 -7.79 -5.00
C LYS A 105 16.20 -9.04 -5.88
N ASP A 106 14.99 -9.20 -6.40
CA ASP A 106 14.54 -10.33 -7.24
C ASP A 106 15.20 -10.41 -8.64
N ARG A 107 15.84 -9.33 -9.10
CA ARG A 107 16.54 -9.29 -10.40
C ARG A 107 18.00 -9.78 -10.35
N ASN A 108 18.49 -10.22 -9.19
CA ASN A 108 19.86 -10.75 -9.09
C ASN A 108 19.88 -12.23 -9.48
N ASN A 109 20.94 -12.70 -10.17
CA ASN A 109 21.08 -14.12 -10.51
C ASN A 109 21.16 -15.00 -9.26
N ASP A 110 21.75 -14.48 -8.18
CA ASP A 110 21.84 -15.18 -6.89
C ASP A 110 20.47 -15.40 -6.24
N TYR A 111 19.48 -14.57 -6.57
CA TYR A 111 18.12 -14.70 -6.04
C TYR A 111 17.50 -16.02 -6.46
N TYR A 112 17.54 -16.38 -7.74
CA TYR A 112 16.97 -17.63 -8.23
C TYR A 112 17.68 -18.86 -7.66
N ARG A 113 19.00 -18.78 -7.46
CA ARG A 113 19.76 -19.85 -6.79
C ARG A 113 19.36 -20.02 -5.34
N LEU A 114 19.16 -18.92 -4.62
CA LEU A 114 18.67 -18.92 -3.25
C LEU A 114 17.27 -19.53 -3.16
N ILE A 115 16.35 -19.10 -4.03
CA ILE A 115 14.97 -19.63 -4.05
C ILE A 115 14.95 -21.13 -4.39
N ASP A 116 15.70 -21.58 -5.40
CA ASP A 116 15.82 -23.01 -5.73
C ASP A 116 16.43 -23.83 -4.58
N ALA A 117 17.45 -23.30 -3.91
CA ALA A 117 18.00 -23.94 -2.70
C ALA A 117 16.97 -24.01 -1.55
N MET A 118 16.17 -22.96 -1.37
CA MET A 118 15.09 -22.92 -0.37
C MET A 118 13.88 -23.80 -0.75
N GLN A 119 13.65 -24.09 -2.03
CA GLN A 119 12.55 -24.99 -2.41
C GLN A 119 12.90 -26.47 -2.21
N ARG A 120 14.17 -26.81 -1.96
CA ARG A 120 14.62 -28.18 -1.77
C ARG A 120 14.46 -28.65 -0.32
N PRO A 121 13.91 -29.85 -0.07
CA PRO A 121 13.94 -30.46 1.26
C PRO A 121 15.39 -30.67 1.73
N PRO A 122 15.68 -30.68 3.05
CA PRO A 122 14.75 -30.97 4.16
C PRO A 122 14.08 -29.75 4.81
N TYR A 123 14.26 -28.52 4.34
CA TYR A 123 13.63 -27.36 4.98
C TYR A 123 12.24 -27.09 4.40
N ASN A 124 11.20 -27.15 5.24
CA ASN A 124 9.86 -26.67 4.91
C ASN A 124 9.71 -25.23 5.42
N TYR A 125 9.90 -24.25 4.55
CA TYR A 125 9.86 -22.82 4.90
C TYR A 125 8.44 -22.29 5.16
N ASP A 126 7.38 -23.01 4.75
CA ASP A 126 6.00 -22.68 5.13
C ASP A 126 5.72 -22.93 6.62
N THR A 127 6.47 -23.86 7.23
CA THR A 127 6.30 -24.28 8.63
C THR A 127 7.51 -23.97 9.53
N GLY A 128 8.65 -23.58 8.95
CA GLY A 128 9.89 -23.30 9.67
C GLY A 128 10.53 -24.52 10.32
N GLN A 129 10.19 -25.74 9.87
CA GLN A 129 10.69 -26.99 10.45
C GLN A 129 11.70 -27.68 9.55
N GLU A 130 12.81 -28.12 10.15
CA GLU A 130 13.75 -29.05 9.53
C GLU A 130 13.12 -30.44 9.53
N LEU A 131 12.86 -31.01 8.36
CA LEU A 131 12.39 -32.39 8.20
C LEU A 131 13.46 -33.31 8.76
N ARG A 132 13.30 -33.73 10.02
CA ARG A 132 14.10 -34.81 10.59
C ARG A 132 13.83 -36.07 9.77
N LEU A 133 14.76 -36.41 8.88
CA LEU A 133 14.78 -37.68 8.18
C LEU A 133 14.80 -38.78 9.25
N ARG A 134 13.68 -39.49 9.40
CA ARG A 134 13.66 -40.70 10.21
C ARG A 134 14.41 -41.77 9.42
N ALA A 135 15.57 -42.16 9.94
CA ALA A 135 16.31 -43.34 9.51
C ALA A 135 15.57 -44.63 9.92
#